data_AF-A0A1Y3B1A3-F1
#
_entry.id   AF-A0A1Y3B1A3-F1
#
_cell.length_a   1.000
_cell.length_b   1.000
_cell.length_c   1.000
_cell.angle_alpha   90.00
_cell.angle_beta   90.00
_cell.angle_gamma   90.00
#
_symmetry.space_group_name_H-M   'P 1'
#
loop_
_entity.id
_entity.type
_entity.pdbx_description
1 polymer ?
#
loop_
_entity_poly.entity_id
_entity_poly.type
_entity_poly.pdbx_seq_one_letter_code
_entity_poly.pdbx_strand_id
1 'polypeptide(L)'
;CQRGWRLFSIITAYFDCSETLRPYLFKYLETAAYDKRRAFHVTANITLKNLKKTFKFGGRKNVPSIEEIAAISAGRSSKRQMYRLPGGTERILSTSCTTVVNDIIEEICLMLNVTNSLEMDEFSLYCIIEGDPYTMPLNRDEYILDVTTELLKNGQLFYLIFCRSVWYYPLRLDSHLYIEVVFNQVAPDYLEGLLIQIPGEKLSDDFIQQIARIASLLHRAAELEQMPTKDEIKYLLPKPILALRTLKPMQWVEMVQNHWNDMSALSPIEAKAQCLDILQKWPLFGSCFFAVKVIDSFFISQ
;
A
#
# COMPACT_ATOMS: atom_id res chain seq x y z
N CYS A 1 7.10 3.64 41.50
CA CYS A 1 7.31 2.17 41.34
C CYS A 1 7.18 1.79 39.85
N GLN A 2 7.91 0.78 39.37
CA GLN A 2 7.92 0.39 37.94
C GLN A 2 6.54 -0.04 37.42
N ARG A 3 5.80 -0.83 38.21
CA ARG A 3 4.47 -1.34 37.83
C ARG A 3 3.46 -0.21 37.60
N GLY A 4 3.48 0.82 38.45
CA GLY A 4 2.61 1.99 38.31
C GLY A 4 2.86 2.75 37.00
N TRP A 5 4.12 2.96 36.62
CA TRP A 5 4.45 3.60 35.36
C TRP A 5 4.03 2.80 34.13
N ARG A 6 4.16 1.47 34.19
CA ARG A 6 3.69 0.58 33.10
C ARG A 6 2.17 0.63 32.96
N LEU A 7 1.44 0.51 34.06
CA LEU A 7 -0.02 0.67 34.05
C LEU A 7 -0.42 2.04 33.51
N PHE A 8 0.26 3.10 33.94
CA PHE A 8 -0.03 4.44 33.48
C PHE A 8 0.20 4.60 31.98
N SER A 9 1.28 4.01 31.42
CA SER A 9 1.53 4.01 29.97
C SER A 9 0.41 3.33 29.17
N ILE A 10 -0.20 2.28 29.72
CA ILE A 10 -1.38 1.64 29.13
C ILE A 10 -2.55 2.60 29.20
N ILE A 11 -2.92 3.11 30.39
CA ILE A 11 -4.08 4.00 30.57
C ILE A 11 -4.04 5.19 29.60
N THR A 12 -2.88 5.83 29.44
CA THR A 12 -2.72 6.98 28.53
C THR A 12 -2.84 6.67 27.05
N ALA A 13 -2.90 5.40 26.63
CA ALA A 13 -3.20 5.01 25.25
C ALA A 13 -4.70 4.86 25.00
N TYR A 14 -5.52 4.77 26.06
CA TYR A 14 -6.96 4.50 25.99
C TYR A 14 -7.82 5.68 26.41
N PHE A 15 -7.33 6.51 27.33
CA PHE A 15 -8.17 7.53 27.97
C PHE A 15 -7.52 8.91 27.92
N ASP A 16 -8.34 9.89 27.51
CA ASP A 16 -8.06 11.31 27.73
C ASP A 16 -8.29 11.66 29.21
N CYS A 17 -7.96 12.89 29.59
CA CYS A 17 -8.22 13.50 30.87
C CYS A 17 -9.17 14.70 30.71
N SER A 18 -9.73 15.19 31.82
CA SER A 18 -10.51 16.43 31.77
C SER A 18 -9.64 17.63 31.40
N GLU A 19 -10.24 18.65 30.78
CA GLU A 19 -9.56 19.91 30.44
C GLU A 19 -8.88 20.55 31.66
N THR A 20 -9.50 20.46 32.83
CA THR A 20 -8.93 20.96 34.09
C THR A 20 -7.66 20.21 34.50
N LEU A 21 -7.59 18.89 34.29
CA LEU A 21 -6.43 18.07 34.66
C LEU A 21 -5.31 18.15 33.62
N ARG A 22 -5.65 18.35 32.34
CA ARG A 22 -4.73 18.31 31.19
C ARG A 22 -3.43 19.08 31.39
N PRO A 23 -3.40 20.37 31.77
CA PRO A 23 -2.15 21.12 31.91
C PRO A 23 -1.23 20.54 32.99
N TYR A 24 -1.81 20.07 34.10
CA TYR A 24 -1.05 19.48 35.21
C TYR A 24 -0.49 18.11 34.85
N LEU A 25 -1.30 17.27 34.21
CA LEU A 25 -0.91 15.94 33.76
C LEU A 25 0.24 16.02 32.75
N PHE A 26 0.10 16.90 31.76
CA PHE A 26 1.10 17.08 30.73
C PHE A 26 2.43 17.59 31.32
N LYS A 27 2.37 18.61 32.18
CA LYS A 27 3.56 19.15 32.85
C LYS A 27 4.27 18.10 33.72
N TYR A 28 3.51 17.29 34.46
CA TYR A 28 4.05 16.19 35.26
C TYR A 28 4.79 15.18 34.37
N LEU A 29 4.16 14.75 33.28
CA LEU A 29 4.74 13.78 32.35
C LEU A 29 5.97 14.33 31.63
N GLU A 30 5.97 15.58 31.16
CA GLU A 30 7.15 16.22 30.56
C GLU A 30 8.31 16.30 31.54
N THR A 31 8.04 16.72 32.78
CA THR A 31 9.06 16.82 33.83
C THR A 31 9.65 15.45 34.15
N ALA A 32 8.83 14.40 34.16
CA ALA A 32 9.27 13.03 34.38
C ALA A 32 10.01 12.43 33.17
N ALA A 33 9.58 12.73 31.96
CA ALA A 33 10.11 12.18 30.71
C ALA A 33 11.45 12.80 30.29
N TYR A 34 11.62 14.12 30.48
CA TYR A 34 12.77 14.86 29.97
C TYR A 34 13.93 14.96 30.97
N ASP A 35 13.69 14.71 32.27
CA ASP A 35 14.77 14.60 33.26
C ASP A 35 15.36 13.18 33.27
N LYS A 36 16.45 12.99 32.51
CA LYS A 36 17.15 11.70 32.39
C LYS A 36 17.65 11.13 33.73
N ARG A 37 17.73 11.95 34.80
CA ARG A 37 18.16 11.52 36.14
C ARG A 37 17.04 10.85 36.93
N ARG A 38 15.78 11.05 36.53
CA ARG A 38 14.64 10.44 37.23
C ARG A 38 14.56 8.96 36.93
N ALA A 39 14.27 8.19 37.97
CA ALA A 39 13.87 6.80 37.80
C ALA A 39 12.66 6.73 36.85
N PHE A 40 12.68 5.77 35.93
CA PHE A 40 11.59 5.50 34.99
C PHE A 40 11.34 6.57 33.91
N HIS A 41 12.26 7.52 33.67
CA HIS A 41 12.07 8.58 32.66
C HIS A 41 11.71 8.03 31.26
N VAL A 42 12.26 6.86 30.88
CA VAL A 42 11.94 6.18 29.61
C VAL A 42 10.46 5.79 29.54
N THR A 43 9.92 5.18 30.59
CA THR A 43 8.50 4.82 30.65
C THR A 43 7.62 6.07 30.71
N ALA A 44 8.04 7.11 31.43
CA ALA A 44 7.34 8.39 31.43
C ALA A 44 7.29 9.03 30.02
N ASN A 45 8.36 8.93 29.23
CA ASN A 45 8.38 9.39 27.84
C ASN A 45 7.41 8.59 26.95
N ILE A 46 7.30 7.28 27.15
CA ILE A 46 6.29 6.44 26.47
C ILE A 46 4.88 6.88 26.87
N THR A 47 4.62 7.06 28.17
CA THR A 47 3.33 7.56 28.69
C THR A 47 2.96 8.92 28.08
N LEU A 48 3.91 9.85 28.01
CA LEU A 48 3.71 11.15 27.38
C LEU A 48 3.38 11.05 25.89
N LYS A 49 4.10 10.21 25.15
CA LYS A 49 3.82 9.96 23.72
C LYS A 49 2.44 9.35 23.52
N ASN A 50 2.06 8.38 24.35
CA ASN A 50 0.75 7.76 24.30
C ASN A 50 -0.36 8.78 24.55
N LEU A 51 -0.21 9.62 25.58
CA LEU A 51 -1.18 10.66 25.89
C LEU A 51 -1.35 11.66 24.73
N LYS A 52 -0.23 12.10 24.11
CA LYS A 52 -0.25 12.98 22.93
C LYS A 52 -1.00 12.35 21.76
N LYS A 53 -0.81 11.05 21.53
CA LYS A 53 -1.52 10.29 20.51
C LYS A 53 -3.01 10.20 20.81
N THR A 54 -3.37 9.88 22.05
CA THR A 54 -4.77 9.81 22.48
C THR A 54 -5.49 11.15 22.37
N PHE A 55 -4.82 12.28 22.64
CA PHE A 55 -5.40 13.61 22.40
C PHE A 55 -5.64 13.89 20.91
N LYS A 56 -4.76 13.42 20.03
CA LYS A 56 -4.84 13.70 18.59
C LYS A 56 -5.85 12.79 17.87
N PHE A 57 -5.88 11.51 18.22
CA PHE A 57 -6.62 10.48 17.47
C PHE A 57 -7.72 9.79 18.29
N GLY A 58 -7.96 10.23 19.53
CA GLY A 58 -8.79 9.51 20.49
C GLY A 58 -8.09 8.28 21.07
N GLY A 59 -8.73 7.63 22.03
CA GLY A 59 -8.21 6.43 22.68
C GLY A 59 -8.34 5.17 21.85
N ARG A 60 -7.47 4.19 22.11
CA ARG A 60 -7.63 2.80 21.66
C ARG A 60 -9.02 2.27 22.03
N LYS A 61 -9.65 1.52 21.11
CA LYS A 61 -11.02 0.99 21.29
C LYS A 61 -11.03 -0.46 21.76
N ASN A 62 -10.05 -1.27 21.35
CA ASN A 62 -9.96 -2.67 21.74
C ASN A 62 -8.98 -2.86 22.91
N VAL A 63 -9.43 -3.63 23.90
CA VAL A 63 -8.61 -3.98 25.07
C VAL A 63 -7.30 -4.66 24.64
N PRO A 64 -6.18 -4.39 25.33
CA PRO A 64 -4.88 -4.91 24.94
C PRO A 64 -4.87 -6.43 25.00
N SER A 65 -4.08 -7.06 24.13
CA SER A 65 -3.95 -8.53 24.14
C SER A 65 -3.11 -9.01 25.33
N ILE A 66 -3.19 -10.31 25.65
CA ILE A 66 -2.35 -10.91 26.71
C ILE A 66 -0.87 -10.75 26.37
N GLU A 67 -0.52 -10.90 25.10
CA GLU A 67 0.85 -10.75 24.57
C GLU A 67 1.33 -9.29 24.70
N GLU A 68 0.45 -8.31 24.45
CA GLU A 68 0.74 -6.89 24.64
C GLU A 68 1.02 -6.57 26.12
N ILE A 69 0.15 -7.04 27.03
CA ILE A 69 0.35 -6.87 28.48
C ILE A 69 1.63 -7.56 28.97
N ALA A 70 1.91 -8.77 28.48
CA ALA A 70 3.13 -9.50 28.80
C ALA A 70 4.38 -8.76 28.28
N ALA A 71 4.31 -8.19 27.07
CA ALA A 71 5.39 -7.40 26.48
C ALA A 71 5.67 -6.13 27.30
N ILE A 72 4.64 -5.36 27.66
CA ILE A 72 4.76 -4.16 28.49
C ILE A 72 5.31 -4.51 29.87
N SER A 73 4.87 -5.63 30.45
CA SER A 73 5.37 -6.16 31.72
C SER A 73 6.83 -6.62 31.65
N ALA A 74 7.30 -7.05 30.48
CA ALA A 74 8.71 -7.31 30.21
C ALA A 74 9.52 -6.05 29.86
N GLY A 75 8.88 -4.87 29.78
CA GLY A 75 9.54 -3.60 29.44
C GLY A 75 9.66 -3.33 27.94
N ARG A 76 8.99 -4.11 27.09
CA ARG A 76 8.88 -3.83 25.65
C ARG A 76 7.73 -2.86 25.39
N SER A 77 7.95 -1.90 24.49
CA SER A 77 6.97 -0.87 24.14
C SER A 77 6.46 -0.96 22.70
N SER A 78 6.99 -1.90 21.91
CA SER A 78 6.58 -2.14 20.54
C SER A 78 6.78 -3.60 20.13
N LYS A 79 6.06 -4.01 19.09
CA LYS A 79 6.23 -5.27 18.37
C LYS A 79 6.69 -4.99 16.93
N ARG A 80 7.36 -5.95 16.31
CA ARG A 80 7.65 -5.90 14.87
C ARG A 80 6.41 -6.37 14.10
N GLN A 81 5.87 -5.51 13.23
CA GLN A 81 4.73 -5.81 12.38
C GLN A 81 5.16 -5.79 10.92
N MET A 82 4.73 -6.80 10.17
CA MET A 82 4.96 -6.88 8.73
C MET A 82 3.85 -6.15 7.98
N TYR A 83 4.25 -5.37 6.97
CA TYR A 83 3.41 -4.69 5.99
C TYR A 83 3.88 -5.11 4.60
N ARG A 84 2.95 -5.51 3.74
CA ARG A 84 3.23 -5.92 2.35
C ARG A 84 3.18 -4.70 1.44
N LEU A 85 4.06 -4.69 0.46
CA LEU A 85 4.02 -3.79 -0.68
C LEU A 85 3.62 -4.60 -1.94
N PRO A 86 3.03 -3.95 -2.95
CA PRO A 86 2.83 -4.55 -4.27
C PRO A 86 4.11 -5.19 -4.80
N GLY A 87 3.98 -6.39 -5.38
CA GLY A 87 5.13 -7.19 -5.82
C GLY A 87 5.68 -8.14 -4.75
N GLY A 88 5.08 -8.18 -3.56
CA GLY A 88 5.41 -9.14 -2.51
C GLY A 88 6.56 -8.71 -1.59
N THR A 89 7.14 -7.53 -1.79
CA THR A 89 8.14 -6.97 -0.88
C THR A 89 7.52 -6.73 0.49
N GLU A 90 8.25 -7.07 1.55
CA GLU A 90 7.81 -6.92 2.93
C GLU A 90 8.60 -5.82 3.65
N ARG A 91 7.90 -4.99 4.41
CA ARG A 91 8.48 -4.00 5.33
C ARG A 91 8.08 -4.34 6.75
N ILE A 92 9.08 -4.49 7.62
CA ILE A 92 8.86 -4.82 9.01
C ILE A 92 9.11 -3.58 9.85
N LEU A 93 8.04 -2.95 10.33
CA LEU A 93 8.09 -1.70 11.10
C LEU A 93 7.79 -1.96 12.57
N SER A 94 8.18 -1.01 13.42
CA SER A 94 7.95 -1.06 14.85
C SER A 94 6.56 -0.50 15.19
N THR A 95 5.62 -1.38 15.56
CA THR A 95 4.26 -1.01 15.96
C THR A 95 4.14 -0.97 17.48
N SER A 96 3.78 0.19 18.02
CA SER A 96 3.47 0.39 19.44
C SER A 96 1.96 0.38 19.69
N CYS A 97 1.54 0.47 20.95
CA CYS A 97 0.12 0.50 21.31
C CYS A 97 -0.63 1.74 20.81
N THR A 98 0.08 2.80 20.41
CA THR A 98 -0.48 4.05 19.90
C THR A 98 -0.10 4.35 18.44
N THR A 99 0.45 3.37 17.74
CA THR A 99 0.72 3.48 16.30
C THR A 99 -0.60 3.43 15.53
N VAL A 100 -0.91 4.50 14.83
CA VAL A 100 -2.07 4.60 13.92
C VAL A 100 -1.66 4.30 12.48
N VAL A 101 -2.63 4.04 11.61
CA VAL A 101 -2.41 3.78 10.18
C VAL A 101 -1.60 4.90 9.52
N ASN A 102 -1.88 6.16 9.85
CA ASN A 102 -1.15 7.31 9.30
C ASN A 102 0.36 7.25 9.59
N ASP A 103 0.78 6.76 10.76
CA ASP A 103 2.21 6.65 11.08
C ASP A 103 2.91 5.66 10.15
N ILE A 104 2.23 4.56 9.82
CA ILE A 104 2.74 3.53 8.91
C ILE A 104 2.81 4.05 7.48
N ILE A 105 1.79 4.80 7.04
CA ILE A 105 1.77 5.43 5.73
C ILE A 105 2.93 6.41 5.60
N GLU A 106 3.12 7.30 6.57
CA GLU A 106 4.23 8.26 6.59
C GLU A 106 5.59 7.54 6.55
N GLU A 107 5.78 6.52 7.39
CA GLU A 107 7.04 5.78 7.46
C GLU A 107 7.37 5.06 6.14
N ILE A 108 6.39 4.42 5.50
CA ILE A 108 6.58 3.77 4.19
C ILE A 108 6.79 4.82 3.09
N CYS A 109 6.03 5.91 3.07
CA CYS A 109 6.20 6.99 2.09
C CYS A 109 7.61 7.58 2.12
N LEU A 110 8.18 7.80 3.30
CA LEU A 110 9.55 8.24 3.44
C LEU A 110 10.56 7.24 2.84
N MET A 111 10.32 5.94 2.96
CA MET A 111 11.14 4.91 2.28
C MET A 111 11.00 4.94 0.76
N LEU A 112 9.82 5.33 0.26
CA LEU A 112 9.56 5.54 -1.16
C LEU A 112 10.10 6.89 -1.67
N ASN A 113 10.72 7.68 -0.80
CA ASN A 113 11.17 9.05 -1.05
C ASN A 113 10.02 10.06 -1.29
N VAL A 114 8.78 9.71 -0.94
CA VAL A 114 7.62 10.60 -0.96
C VAL A 114 7.62 11.44 0.31
N THR A 115 7.86 12.74 0.18
CA THR A 115 8.02 13.67 1.32
C THR A 115 6.95 14.76 1.36
N ASN A 116 6.20 14.95 0.28
CA ASN A 116 5.08 15.89 0.23
C ASN A 116 3.89 15.28 0.97
N SER A 117 3.39 15.95 2.00
CA SER A 117 2.27 15.46 2.81
C SER A 117 0.98 15.26 2.01
N LEU A 118 0.73 16.07 0.98
CA LEU A 118 -0.44 15.92 0.12
C LEU A 118 -0.29 14.75 -0.86
N GLU A 119 0.93 14.42 -1.28
CA GLU A 119 1.20 13.21 -2.07
C GLU A 119 1.03 11.95 -1.20
N MET A 120 1.43 12.01 0.09
CA MET A 120 1.19 10.92 1.03
C MET A 120 -0.30 10.61 1.21
N ASP A 121 -1.20 11.59 1.00
CA ASP A 121 -2.65 11.41 1.07
C ASP A 121 -3.20 10.47 0.00
N GLU A 122 -2.42 10.19 -1.04
CA GLU A 122 -2.80 9.25 -2.08
C GLU A 122 -2.57 7.79 -1.71
N PHE A 123 -1.84 7.52 -0.64
CA PHE A 123 -1.53 6.18 -0.18
C PHE A 123 -2.46 5.74 0.94
N SER A 124 -2.78 4.45 0.94
CA SER A 124 -3.67 3.84 1.92
C SER A 124 -3.11 2.51 2.42
N LEU A 125 -3.54 2.13 3.60
CA LEU A 125 -3.30 0.79 4.15
C LEU A 125 -4.60 0.00 4.12
N TYR A 126 -4.51 -1.24 3.69
CA TYR A 126 -5.63 -2.16 3.63
C TYR A 126 -5.34 -3.40 4.46
N CYS A 127 -6.39 -3.99 5.01
CA CYS A 127 -6.36 -5.31 5.63
C CYS A 127 -7.05 -6.32 4.71
N ILE A 128 -6.32 -7.36 4.33
CA ILE A 128 -6.83 -8.51 3.58
C ILE A 128 -6.92 -9.67 4.55
N ILE A 129 -8.08 -10.29 4.67
CA ILE A 129 -8.28 -11.51 5.48
C ILE A 129 -8.30 -12.69 4.51
N GLU A 130 -7.53 -13.74 4.80
CA GLU A 130 -7.49 -14.92 3.94
C GLU A 130 -8.89 -15.57 3.83
N GLY A 131 -9.34 -15.80 2.61
CA GLY A 131 -10.67 -16.33 2.31
C GLY A 131 -11.79 -15.30 2.24
N ASP A 132 -11.53 -14.04 2.62
CA ASP A 132 -12.47 -12.94 2.40
C ASP A 132 -12.28 -12.37 0.99
N PRO A 133 -13.34 -12.29 0.15
CA PRO A 133 -13.22 -11.68 -1.17
C PRO A 133 -12.99 -10.15 -1.11
N TYR A 134 -13.22 -9.51 0.03
CA TYR A 134 -13.11 -8.07 0.17
C TYR A 134 -11.80 -7.65 0.83
N THR A 135 -11.22 -6.58 0.29
CA THR A 135 -10.08 -5.89 0.90
C THR A 135 -10.61 -4.71 1.71
N MET A 136 -10.32 -4.70 3.02
CA MET A 136 -10.84 -3.70 3.94
C MET A 136 -9.90 -2.48 4.02
N PRO A 137 -10.29 -1.28 3.56
CA PRO A 137 -9.50 -0.07 3.76
C PRO A 137 -9.46 0.29 5.25
N LEU A 138 -8.29 0.69 5.74
CA LEU A 138 -8.13 1.14 7.12
C LEU A 138 -8.15 2.67 7.20
N ASN A 139 -8.82 3.21 8.20
CA ASN A 139 -8.87 4.65 8.40
C ASN A 139 -7.52 5.16 8.94
N ARG A 140 -7.10 6.35 8.52
CA ARG A 140 -5.80 6.94 8.90
C ARG A 140 -5.59 7.05 10.41
N ASP A 141 -6.67 7.33 11.13
CA ASP A 141 -6.66 7.56 12.57
C ASP A 141 -6.86 6.26 13.37
N GLU A 142 -7.05 5.13 12.68
CA GLU A 142 -7.26 3.84 13.31
C GLU A 142 -5.96 3.26 13.85
N TYR A 143 -6.01 2.68 15.05
CA TYR A 143 -4.85 2.05 15.65
C TYR A 143 -4.61 0.66 15.07
N ILE A 144 -3.38 0.38 14.62
CA ILE A 144 -3.01 -0.91 14.01
C ILE A 144 -3.29 -2.09 14.95
N LEU A 145 -3.08 -1.91 16.25
CA LEU A 145 -3.33 -2.97 17.22
C LEU A 145 -4.83 -3.17 17.51
N ASP A 146 -5.70 -2.18 17.28
CA ASP A 146 -7.15 -2.42 17.39
C ASP A 146 -7.62 -3.36 16.29
N VAL A 147 -7.15 -3.16 15.06
CA VAL A 147 -7.43 -4.03 13.92
C VAL A 147 -6.84 -5.42 14.13
N THR A 148 -5.52 -5.49 14.41
CA THR A 148 -4.81 -6.78 14.40
C THR A 148 -5.12 -7.66 15.61
N THR A 149 -5.42 -7.09 16.78
CA THR A 149 -5.69 -7.89 17.98
C THR A 149 -6.98 -8.72 17.84
N GLU A 150 -8.02 -8.18 17.20
CA GLU A 150 -9.27 -8.90 16.99
C GLU A 150 -9.09 -10.08 16.02
N LEU A 151 -8.43 -9.83 14.89
CA LEU A 151 -8.12 -10.85 13.90
C LEU A 151 -7.28 -11.99 14.50
N LEU A 152 -6.26 -11.64 15.29
CA LEU A 152 -5.41 -12.63 15.98
C LEU A 152 -6.20 -13.46 17.00
N LYS A 153 -7.09 -12.84 17.78
CA LYS A 153 -7.94 -13.56 18.74
C LYS A 153 -8.85 -14.58 18.05
N ASN A 154 -9.32 -14.24 16.85
CA ASN A 154 -10.17 -15.11 16.04
C ASN A 154 -9.39 -16.15 15.22
N GLY A 155 -8.05 -16.17 15.30
CA GLY A 155 -7.21 -17.07 14.52
C GLY A 155 -7.26 -16.81 13.01
N GLN A 156 -7.64 -15.60 12.60
CA GLN A 156 -7.74 -15.23 11.18
C GLN A 156 -6.35 -14.94 10.62
N LEU A 157 -6.02 -15.54 9.48
CA LEU A 157 -4.84 -15.14 8.72
C LEU A 157 -5.16 -13.84 7.98
N PHE A 158 -4.30 -12.83 8.14
CA PHE A 158 -4.50 -11.53 7.52
C PHE A 158 -3.18 -10.92 7.06
N TYR A 159 -3.29 -9.95 6.14
CA TYR A 159 -2.18 -9.18 5.60
C TYR A 159 -2.53 -7.69 5.62
N LEU A 160 -1.58 -6.87 6.06
CA LEU A 160 -1.66 -5.42 5.92
C LEU A 160 -0.89 -5.02 4.66
N ILE A 161 -1.57 -4.47 3.66
CA ILE A 161 -0.97 -4.09 2.39
C ILE A 161 -1.05 -2.57 2.18
N PHE A 162 0.07 -1.97 1.81
CA PHE A 162 0.20 -0.55 1.50
C PHE A 162 0.06 -0.35 -0.01
N CYS A 163 -0.87 0.48 -0.45
CA CYS A 163 -1.11 0.74 -1.87
C CYS A 163 -1.25 2.24 -2.14
N ARG A 164 -1.03 2.64 -3.38
CA ARG A 164 -1.45 3.96 -3.87
C ARG A 164 -2.90 3.88 -4.37
N SER A 165 -3.80 4.64 -3.77
CA SER A 165 -5.24 4.55 -4.02
C SER A 165 -5.78 5.73 -4.82
N VAL A 166 -5.04 6.84 -4.87
CA VAL A 166 -5.38 8.05 -5.63
C VAL A 166 -4.21 8.46 -6.52
N TRP A 167 -4.50 9.07 -7.67
CA TRP A 167 -3.51 9.32 -8.73
C TRP A 167 -3.59 10.75 -9.25
N TYR A 168 -3.46 11.72 -8.35
CA TYR A 168 -3.46 13.15 -8.66
C TYR A 168 -2.04 13.67 -8.96
N TYR A 169 -1.05 13.31 -8.15
CA TYR A 169 0.34 13.70 -8.36
C TYR A 169 0.99 12.87 -9.49
N PRO A 170 1.82 13.47 -10.37
CA PRO A 170 2.53 12.73 -11.41
C PRO A 170 3.38 11.57 -10.86
N LEU A 171 3.60 10.54 -11.66
CA LEU A 171 4.48 9.46 -11.25
C LEU A 171 5.91 9.96 -11.08
N ARG A 172 6.56 9.45 -10.05
CA ARG A 172 7.95 9.69 -9.73
C ARG A 172 8.81 8.52 -10.18
N LEU A 173 9.75 8.77 -11.08
CA LEU A 173 10.64 7.73 -11.62
C LEU A 173 12.08 7.91 -11.12
N ASP A 174 12.25 8.52 -9.94
CA ASP A 174 13.54 8.82 -9.30
C ASP A 174 13.90 7.86 -8.15
N SER A 175 12.93 7.06 -7.69
CA SER A 175 13.08 6.16 -6.54
C SER A 175 12.86 4.71 -6.95
N HIS A 176 13.88 3.86 -6.73
CA HIS A 176 13.85 2.45 -7.10
C HIS A 176 12.65 1.73 -6.48
N LEU A 177 12.49 1.84 -5.15
CA LEU A 177 11.39 1.19 -4.43
C LEU A 177 10.03 1.73 -4.86
N TYR A 178 9.92 3.04 -5.15
CA TYR A 178 8.69 3.62 -5.66
C TYR A 178 8.31 3.02 -7.02
N ILE A 179 9.26 2.94 -7.96
CA ILE A 179 9.03 2.36 -9.28
C ILE A 179 8.58 0.90 -9.14
N GLU A 180 9.23 0.11 -8.28
CA GLU A 180 8.83 -1.27 -8.04
C GLU A 180 7.41 -1.38 -7.49
N VAL A 181 7.06 -0.59 -6.48
CA VAL A 181 5.73 -0.61 -5.86
C VAL A 181 4.66 -0.23 -6.87
N VAL A 182 4.83 0.89 -7.57
CA VAL A 182 3.81 1.37 -8.51
C VAL A 182 3.70 0.44 -9.72
N PHE A 183 4.82 -0.06 -10.26
CA PHE A 183 4.80 -1.02 -11.36
C PHE A 183 4.04 -2.29 -11.01
N ASN A 184 4.33 -2.88 -9.86
CA ASN A 184 3.67 -4.12 -9.44
C ASN A 184 2.19 -3.93 -9.06
N GLN A 185 1.76 -2.69 -8.81
CA GLN A 185 0.36 -2.37 -8.60
C GLN A 185 -0.39 -2.19 -9.94
N VAL A 186 0.26 -1.60 -10.95
CA VAL A 186 -0.37 -1.24 -12.24
C VAL A 186 -0.31 -2.37 -13.27
N ALA A 187 0.77 -3.16 -13.31
CA ALA A 187 0.97 -4.19 -14.33
C ALA A 187 -0.16 -5.24 -14.39
N PRO A 188 -0.73 -5.72 -13.26
CA PRO A 188 -1.88 -6.62 -13.30
C PRO A 188 -3.09 -6.01 -14.00
N ASP A 189 -3.42 -4.74 -13.72
CA ASP A 189 -4.57 -4.06 -14.36
C ASP A 189 -4.37 -3.90 -15.87
N TYR A 190 -3.12 -3.66 -16.31
CA TYR A 190 -2.77 -3.67 -17.73
C TYR A 190 -2.98 -5.05 -18.36
N LEU A 191 -2.47 -6.13 -17.74
CA LEU A 191 -2.56 -7.49 -18.27
C LEU A 191 -4.01 -8.02 -18.30
N GLU A 192 -4.84 -7.63 -17.34
CA GLU A 192 -6.28 -7.88 -17.36
C GLU A 192 -7.02 -7.03 -18.41
N GLY A 193 -6.34 -6.04 -19.00
CA GLY A 193 -6.89 -5.15 -20.03
C GLY A 193 -7.80 -4.05 -19.48
N LEU A 194 -7.75 -3.77 -18.18
CA LEU A 194 -8.57 -2.76 -17.53
C LEU A 194 -8.20 -1.34 -17.97
N LEU A 195 -6.94 -1.12 -18.33
CA LEU A 195 -6.46 0.19 -18.77
C LEU A 195 -6.79 0.50 -20.25
N ILE A 196 -7.45 -0.42 -20.96
CA ILE A 196 -7.59 -0.38 -22.42
C ILE A 196 -9.05 -0.17 -22.82
N GLN A 197 -9.25 0.73 -23.78
CA GLN A 197 -10.53 0.91 -24.46
C GLN A 197 -10.43 0.36 -25.88
N ILE A 198 -11.37 -0.52 -26.26
CA ILE A 198 -11.43 -1.12 -27.60
C ILE A 198 -12.75 -0.72 -28.28
N PRO A 199 -12.86 0.53 -28.76
CA PRO A 199 -14.07 0.99 -29.43
C PRO A 199 -14.29 0.22 -30.74
N GLY A 200 -15.41 -0.49 -30.86
CA GLY A 200 -15.80 -1.19 -32.10
C GLY A 200 -14.79 -2.25 -32.56
N GLU A 201 -14.09 -2.92 -31.62
CA GLU A 201 -13.10 -3.97 -31.88
C GLU A 201 -11.88 -3.54 -32.74
N LYS A 202 -11.62 -2.24 -32.84
CA LYS A 202 -10.48 -1.71 -33.60
C LYS A 202 -9.58 -0.85 -32.71
N LEU A 203 -8.28 -1.04 -32.90
CA LEU A 203 -7.23 -0.25 -32.25
C LEU A 203 -6.52 0.58 -33.33
N SER A 204 -6.03 1.75 -32.97
CA SER A 204 -5.16 2.53 -33.85
C SER A 204 -3.78 1.87 -33.95
N ASP A 205 -3.10 2.08 -35.08
CA ASP A 205 -1.75 1.54 -35.29
C ASP A 205 -0.76 2.02 -34.21
N ASP A 206 -0.87 3.28 -33.80
CA ASP A 206 -0.05 3.84 -32.71
C ASP A 206 -0.27 3.08 -31.39
N PHE A 207 -1.52 2.78 -31.04
CA PHE A 207 -1.83 2.06 -29.81
C PHE A 207 -1.36 0.60 -29.86
N ILE A 208 -1.44 -0.03 -31.03
CA ILE A 208 -0.87 -1.38 -31.27
C ILE A 208 0.65 -1.36 -31.03
N GLN A 209 1.37 -0.37 -31.57
CA GLN A 209 2.81 -0.22 -31.34
C GLN A 209 3.13 0.02 -29.85
N GLN A 210 2.34 0.82 -29.14
CA GLN A 210 2.50 1.02 -27.70
C GLN A 210 2.34 -0.29 -26.92
N ILE A 211 1.31 -1.10 -27.21
CA ILE A 211 1.10 -2.41 -26.58
C ILE A 211 2.29 -3.35 -26.86
N ALA A 212 2.78 -3.40 -28.10
CA ALA A 212 3.93 -4.23 -28.45
C ALA A 212 5.20 -3.80 -27.70
N ARG A 213 5.43 -2.48 -27.58
CA ARG A 213 6.53 -1.92 -26.79
C ARG A 213 6.39 -2.25 -25.30
N ILE A 214 5.20 -2.10 -24.72
CA ILE A 214 4.94 -2.46 -23.31
C ILE A 214 5.20 -3.94 -23.09
N ALA A 215 4.76 -4.84 -23.97
CA ALA A 215 5.04 -6.26 -23.85
C ALA A 215 6.56 -6.56 -23.83
N SER A 216 7.35 -5.91 -24.68
CA SER A 216 8.81 -6.03 -24.65
C SER A 216 9.43 -5.46 -23.37
N LEU A 217 8.88 -4.36 -22.83
CA LEU A 217 9.29 -3.79 -21.53
C LEU A 217 8.96 -4.72 -20.37
N LEU A 218 7.78 -5.34 -20.36
CA LEU A 218 7.38 -6.32 -19.33
C LEU A 218 8.31 -7.53 -19.32
N HIS A 219 8.72 -8.03 -20.48
CA HIS A 219 9.70 -9.11 -20.59
C HIS A 219 11.02 -8.73 -19.92
N ARG A 220 11.53 -7.53 -20.23
CA ARG A 220 12.77 -7.03 -19.62
C ARG A 220 12.62 -6.75 -18.12
N ALA A 221 11.48 -6.23 -17.70
CA ALA A 221 11.15 -5.96 -16.30
C ALA A 221 11.08 -7.25 -15.45
N ALA A 222 10.78 -8.39 -16.07
CA ALA A 222 10.85 -9.73 -15.48
C ALA A 222 12.28 -10.32 -15.45
N GLU A 223 13.30 -9.50 -15.70
CA GLU A 223 14.72 -9.86 -15.69
C GLU A 223 15.13 -10.87 -16.78
N LEU A 224 14.29 -11.04 -17.80
CA LEU A 224 14.61 -11.90 -18.93
C LEU A 224 15.59 -11.18 -19.87
N GLU A 225 16.66 -11.89 -20.25
CA GLU A 225 17.76 -11.34 -21.06
C GLU A 225 17.71 -11.77 -22.52
N GLN A 226 16.93 -12.81 -22.82
CA GLN A 226 16.77 -13.33 -24.18
C GLN A 226 15.56 -12.71 -24.84
N MET A 227 15.57 -12.65 -26.17
CA MET A 227 14.44 -12.17 -26.96
C MET A 227 13.17 -12.95 -26.59
N PRO A 228 12.01 -12.28 -26.38
CA PRO A 228 10.77 -12.95 -26.01
C PRO A 228 10.33 -13.94 -27.09
N THR A 229 10.02 -15.16 -26.65
CA THR A 229 9.49 -16.22 -27.49
C THR A 229 7.98 -16.06 -27.69
N LYS A 230 7.43 -16.73 -28.70
CA LYS A 230 5.98 -16.75 -28.95
C LYS A 230 5.17 -17.20 -27.74
N ASP A 231 5.69 -18.15 -26.96
CA ASP A 231 4.99 -18.67 -25.78
C ASP A 231 5.03 -17.73 -24.57
N GLU A 232 6.02 -16.85 -24.49
CA GLU A 232 6.09 -15.82 -23.46
C GLU A 232 5.20 -14.62 -23.81
N ILE A 233 5.19 -14.20 -25.08
CA ILE A 233 4.48 -13.00 -25.55
C ILE A 233 2.99 -13.02 -25.22
N LYS A 234 2.35 -14.19 -25.24
CA LYS A 234 0.92 -14.31 -24.87
C LYS A 234 0.62 -13.90 -23.42
N TYR A 235 1.60 -13.95 -22.51
CA TYR A 235 1.45 -13.53 -21.11
C TYR A 235 1.88 -12.08 -20.87
N LEU A 236 2.45 -11.43 -21.89
CA LEU A 236 2.88 -10.03 -21.86
C LEU A 236 1.86 -9.09 -22.52
N LEU A 237 0.85 -9.66 -23.18
CA LEU A 237 -0.23 -8.94 -23.84
C LEU A 237 -1.49 -8.93 -22.96
N PRO A 238 -2.29 -7.85 -23.00
CA PRO A 238 -3.57 -7.78 -22.30
C PRO A 238 -4.55 -8.86 -22.78
N LYS A 239 -5.29 -9.49 -21.86
CA LYS A 239 -6.23 -10.58 -22.19
C LYS A 239 -7.25 -10.23 -23.29
N PRO A 240 -7.89 -9.04 -23.30
CA PRO A 240 -8.83 -8.69 -24.36
C PRO A 240 -8.19 -8.61 -25.75
N ILE A 241 -6.90 -8.27 -25.83
CA ILE A 241 -6.16 -8.15 -27.09
C ILE A 241 -5.95 -9.53 -27.74
N LEU A 242 -5.75 -10.56 -26.94
CA LEU A 242 -5.61 -11.95 -27.41
C LEU A 242 -6.88 -12.48 -28.07
N ALA A 243 -8.05 -11.92 -27.71
CA ALA A 243 -9.34 -12.30 -28.29
C ALA A 243 -9.65 -11.59 -29.62
N LEU A 244 -8.92 -10.53 -29.95
CA LEU A 244 -9.13 -9.79 -31.21
C LEU A 244 -8.69 -10.62 -32.41
N ARG A 245 -9.55 -10.71 -33.42
CA ARG A 245 -9.26 -11.44 -34.67
C ARG A 245 -8.55 -10.59 -35.72
N THR A 246 -8.46 -9.29 -35.51
CA THR A 246 -7.90 -8.30 -36.44
C THR A 246 -6.39 -8.46 -36.63
N LEU A 247 -5.67 -8.87 -35.57
CA LEU A 247 -4.23 -9.12 -35.61
C LEU A 247 -3.93 -10.59 -35.33
N LYS A 248 -3.12 -11.20 -36.20
CA LYS A 248 -2.68 -12.58 -36.02
C LYS A 248 -1.58 -12.67 -34.96
N PRO A 249 -1.48 -13.77 -34.19
CA PRO A 249 -0.44 -13.93 -33.16
C PRO A 249 0.99 -13.68 -33.66
N MET A 250 1.33 -14.10 -34.88
CA MET A 250 2.67 -13.88 -35.44
C MET A 250 2.99 -12.40 -35.69
N GLN A 251 1.98 -11.57 -35.96
CA GLN A 251 2.19 -10.13 -36.12
C GLN A 251 2.55 -9.49 -34.77
N TRP A 252 1.91 -9.93 -33.68
CA TRP A 252 2.30 -9.52 -32.34
C TRP A 252 3.72 -9.96 -31.99
N VAL A 253 4.08 -11.20 -32.33
CA VAL A 253 5.45 -11.71 -32.11
C VAL A 253 6.47 -10.81 -32.80
N GLU A 254 6.28 -10.53 -34.09
CA GLU A 254 7.17 -9.68 -34.87
C GLU A 254 7.28 -8.26 -34.27
N MET A 255 6.16 -7.61 -33.95
CA MET A 255 6.17 -6.25 -33.40
C MET A 255 6.85 -6.18 -32.02
N VAL A 256 6.60 -7.14 -31.13
CA VAL A 256 7.25 -7.19 -29.81
C VAL A 256 8.75 -7.44 -29.96
N GLN A 257 9.13 -8.37 -30.83
CA GLN A 257 10.53 -8.69 -31.10
C GLN A 257 11.28 -7.52 -31.76
N ASN A 258 10.61 -6.73 -32.60
CA ASN A 258 11.22 -5.54 -33.22
C ASN A 258 11.62 -4.48 -32.17
N HIS A 259 10.91 -4.39 -31.04
CA HIS A 259 11.29 -3.50 -29.94
C HIS A 259 12.38 -4.07 -29.03
N TRP A 260 12.72 -5.36 -29.15
CA TRP A 260 13.58 -6.04 -28.19
C TRP A 260 14.99 -5.45 -28.11
N ASN A 261 15.59 -5.07 -29.25
CA ASN A 261 16.95 -4.53 -29.27
C ASN A 261 17.08 -3.30 -28.35
N ASP A 262 16.10 -2.40 -28.41
CA ASP A 262 16.06 -1.20 -27.57
C ASP A 262 15.83 -1.54 -26.10
N MET A 263 14.97 -2.51 -25.80
CA MET A 263 14.66 -2.90 -24.42
C MET A 263 15.76 -3.72 -23.76
N SER A 264 16.52 -4.51 -24.54
CA SER A 264 17.60 -5.36 -24.04
C SER A 264 18.75 -4.59 -23.41
N ALA A 265 18.95 -3.33 -23.82
CA ALA A 265 19.95 -2.43 -23.27
C ALA A 265 19.56 -1.83 -21.90
N LEU A 266 18.28 -1.91 -21.52
CA LEU A 266 17.77 -1.35 -20.26
C LEU A 266 18.08 -2.28 -19.08
N SER A 267 18.20 -1.72 -17.88
CA SER A 267 18.04 -2.48 -16.64
C SER A 267 16.56 -2.83 -16.40
N PRO A 268 16.25 -3.86 -15.58
CA PRO A 268 14.86 -4.21 -15.25
C PRO A 268 14.09 -3.04 -14.63
N ILE A 269 14.73 -2.20 -13.81
CA ILE A 269 14.09 -1.04 -13.20
C ILE A 269 13.80 0.07 -14.22
N GLU A 270 14.70 0.31 -15.18
CA GLU A 270 14.45 1.25 -16.27
C GLU A 270 13.32 0.78 -17.17
N ALA A 271 13.21 -0.54 -17.40
CA ALA A 271 12.09 -1.11 -18.14
C ALA A 271 10.75 -0.92 -17.40
N LYS A 272 10.72 -1.14 -16.07
CA LYS A 272 9.55 -0.82 -15.22
C LYS A 272 9.19 0.67 -15.30
N ALA A 273 10.19 1.55 -15.21
CA ALA A 273 9.98 3.00 -15.27
C ALA A 273 9.44 3.47 -16.63
N GLN A 274 9.99 2.97 -17.74
CA GLN A 274 9.48 3.29 -19.08
C GLN A 274 8.07 2.73 -19.32
N CYS A 275 7.76 1.55 -18.79
CA CYS A 275 6.40 1.00 -18.84
C CYS A 275 5.41 1.93 -18.15
N LEU A 276 5.74 2.37 -16.92
CA LEU A 276 4.94 3.35 -16.18
C LEU A 276 4.82 4.69 -16.91
N ASP A 277 5.87 5.17 -17.57
CA ASP A 277 5.85 6.42 -18.33
C ASP A 277 4.89 6.39 -19.53
N ILE A 278 4.70 5.21 -20.13
CA ILE A 278 3.71 5.02 -21.19
C ILE A 278 2.31 4.94 -20.56
N LEU A 279 2.13 4.04 -19.59
CA LEU A 279 0.82 3.76 -19.00
C LEU A 279 0.20 4.98 -18.31
N GLN A 280 0.99 5.85 -17.66
CA GLN A 280 0.47 7.05 -16.99
C GLN A 280 -0.25 8.03 -17.92
N LYS A 281 -0.02 7.92 -19.24
CA LYS A 281 -0.65 8.77 -20.26
C LYS A 281 -1.98 8.20 -20.76
N TRP A 282 -2.33 6.98 -20.37
CA TRP A 282 -3.54 6.32 -20.84
C TRP A 282 -4.78 6.85 -20.10
N PRO A 283 -5.94 6.99 -20.77
CA PRO A 283 -7.13 7.63 -20.18
C PRO A 283 -7.68 6.95 -18.92
N LEU A 284 -7.49 5.63 -18.81
CA LEU A 284 -7.98 4.84 -17.68
C LEU A 284 -6.91 4.60 -16.60
N PHE A 285 -5.72 5.19 -16.75
CA PHE A 285 -4.68 5.06 -15.73
C PHE A 285 -5.15 5.61 -14.39
N GLY A 286 -4.84 4.89 -13.31
CA GLY A 286 -5.23 5.27 -11.95
C GLY A 286 -6.73 5.12 -11.64
N SER A 287 -7.50 4.48 -12.52
CA SER A 287 -8.92 4.20 -12.27
C SER A 287 -9.12 2.99 -11.34
N CYS A 288 -10.25 2.95 -10.64
CA CYS A 288 -10.73 1.75 -9.95
C CYS A 288 -11.80 1.05 -10.79
N PHE A 289 -11.65 -0.25 -11.00
CA PHE A 289 -12.53 -1.03 -11.87
C PHE A 289 -13.48 -1.90 -11.06
N PHE A 290 -14.77 -1.83 -11.37
CA PHE A 290 -15.81 -2.60 -10.71
C PHE A 290 -16.62 -3.36 -11.76
N ALA A 291 -16.72 -4.68 -11.59
CA ALA A 291 -17.63 -5.48 -12.40
C ALA A 291 -19.07 -5.21 -11.96
N VAL A 292 -19.87 -4.62 -12.85
CA VAL A 292 -21.28 -4.32 -12.60
C VAL A 292 -22.17 -5.16 -13.50
N LYS A 293 -23.30 -5.62 -12.96
CA LYS A 293 -24.36 -6.27 -13.74
C LYS A 293 -25.36 -5.20 -14.15
N VAL A 294 -25.40 -4.86 -15.43
CA VAL A 294 -26.44 -3.98 -15.97
C VAL A 294 -27.75 -4.75 -16.03
N ILE A 295 -28.81 -4.18 -15.47
CA ILE A 295 -30.17 -4.69 -15.61
C ILE A 295 -30.87 -3.75 -16.60
N ASP A 296 -31.02 -4.20 -17.84
CA ASP A 296 -31.77 -3.43 -18.84
C ASP A 296 -33.22 -3.27 -18.37
N SER A 297 -33.64 -2.02 -18.18
CA SER A 297 -35.01 -1.67 -17.87
C SER A 297 -35.85 -1.68 -19.15
N PHE A 298 -36.27 -2.87 -19.57
CA PHE A 298 -37.47 -3.00 -20.39
C PHE A 298 -38.68 -3.05 -19.46
N PHE A 299 -39.50 -2.00 -19.47
CA PHE A 299 -40.98 -2.00 -19.40
C PHE A 299 -41.47 -0.60 -19.02
N ILE A 300 -41.55 0.29 -20.01
CA ILE A 300 -42.68 1.24 -20.08
C ILE A 300 -43.32 1.03 -21.44
N SER A 301 -44.29 0.13 -21.48
CA SER A 301 -45.34 0.13 -22.49
C SER A 301 -46.66 -0.09 -21.77
N GLN A 302 -47.31 1.02 -21.44
CA GLN A 302 -48.75 1.23 -21.55
C GLN A 302 -49.02 2.73 -21.50
#